data_AF-A0A9P5PYR1-F1
#
_entry.id   AF-A0A9P5PYR1-F1
#
_cell.length_a   1.000
_cell.length_b   1.000
_cell.length_c   1.000
_cell.angle_alpha   90.00
_cell.angle_beta   90.00
_cell.angle_gamma   90.00
#
_symmetry.space_group_name_H-M   'P 1'
#
loop_
_entity.id
_entity.type
_entity.pdbx_description
1 polymer ?
#
loop_
_entity_poly.entity_id
_entity_poly.type
_entity_poly.pdbx_seq_one_letter_code
_entity_poly.pdbx_strand_id
1 'polypeptide(L)'
;MSTLARPPLPARRSSGVPPPPPPRRASKVSDDEETEKPMGIAARIASLQLNHVAKAGKPVTPTKQVQPVTPEGSQGEDEEDDPVVPPPPPPRRKSIVPKGRSESIPPPPPRQKSTPVPTRQPTWEEIEARGHDFVRAVSRKPPPIPSEQTHVPPAVPGRRLPPKPARLPTPPPEPEPEPDYDEAVEEEESSSCLKCHDFSFVDDHAAQFPRETVVSLDQLAYDLTCPWESETEKCRAIFTWLHHNIAYDAESFFGGNVQPCTPESTLRTGLGVCDGYATLFADLATRAGLQAMKVTGHGKGFGYIATEAGGPLPQYQGNHAWNCALMDGDWRLVDSCWGAGSVNGAASGYVKGFNPSWFTYTNAEFGKKHYPEDPGYQLLSDEEGGPVSWEDYILEEEGPLIFNDFHTNKFSARYIQPSTKYIQGGTWVSFHLLKLCEHLSTADADNYVHLICMPDESRTPMVLNPESGGWSADIFVPAGGGDLSLFYVTKIGEDNAKGVGVKDYTRAVGRKGMAFGGLCRWTVV
;
A
#
# COMPACT_ATOMS: atom_id res chain seq x y z
N MET A 1 20.98 -49.07 60.43
CA MET A 1 21.28 -50.08 59.39
C MET A 1 20.10 -50.04 58.42
N SER A 2 20.17 -49.66 57.14
CA SER A 2 21.28 -49.53 56.20
C SER A 2 21.03 -48.34 55.27
N THR A 3 22.07 -47.54 55.07
CA THR A 3 22.19 -46.44 54.11
C THR A 3 22.50 -46.98 52.72
N LEU A 4 21.67 -46.67 51.71
CA LEU A 4 21.96 -46.99 50.30
C LEU A 4 22.62 -45.78 49.63
N ALA A 5 23.88 -45.97 49.23
CA ALA A 5 24.72 -44.99 48.57
C ALA A 5 24.37 -44.85 47.08
N ARG A 6 24.36 -43.61 46.56
CA ARG A 6 24.29 -43.30 45.13
C ARG A 6 25.63 -43.60 44.44
N PRO A 7 25.65 -44.14 43.21
CA PRO A 7 26.90 -44.35 42.47
C PRO A 7 27.53 -43.03 41.98
N PRO A 8 28.86 -42.94 41.84
CA PRO A 8 29.55 -41.73 41.39
C PRO A 8 29.48 -41.52 39.87
N LEU A 9 29.41 -40.26 39.46
CA LEU A 9 29.51 -39.82 38.06
C LEU A 9 30.94 -40.00 37.53
N PRO A 10 31.14 -40.40 36.26
CA PRO A 10 32.48 -40.57 35.70
C PRO A 10 33.19 -39.23 35.44
N ALA A 11 34.51 -39.28 35.60
CA ALA A 11 35.42 -38.14 35.60
C ALA A 11 35.57 -37.43 34.25
N ARG A 12 35.68 -36.11 34.32
CA ARG A 12 35.98 -35.16 33.24
C ARG A 12 37.42 -35.40 32.73
N ARG A 13 37.59 -35.83 31.47
CA ARG A 13 38.88 -35.77 30.77
C ARG A 13 39.01 -34.44 30.05
N SER A 14 40.09 -33.73 30.34
CA SER A 14 40.57 -32.56 29.60
C SER A 14 41.40 -32.98 28.37
N SER A 15 41.46 -32.05 27.41
CA SER A 15 42.38 -31.91 26.27
C SER A 15 42.31 -32.92 25.11
N GLY A 16 41.65 -32.48 24.04
CA GLY A 16 41.85 -32.91 22.65
C GLY A 16 41.21 -31.89 21.72
N VAL A 17 42.02 -31.16 20.95
CA VAL A 17 41.55 -30.23 19.89
C VAL A 17 40.74 -31.03 18.86
N PRO A 18 39.54 -30.59 18.44
CA PRO A 18 38.79 -31.29 17.40
C PRO A 18 39.54 -31.20 16.06
N PRO A 19 39.57 -32.26 15.23
CA PRO A 19 40.18 -32.19 13.91
C PRO A 19 39.43 -31.18 13.03
N PRO A 20 40.13 -30.47 12.12
CA PRO A 20 39.47 -29.54 11.21
C PRO A 20 38.46 -30.27 10.33
N PRO A 21 37.36 -29.60 9.92
CA PRO A 21 36.39 -30.21 9.03
C PRO A 21 37.06 -30.62 7.70
N PRO A 22 36.59 -31.71 7.06
CA PRO A 22 37.14 -32.12 5.78
C PRO A 22 37.00 -30.99 4.75
N PRO A 23 37.98 -30.82 3.84
CA PRO A 23 37.88 -29.78 2.81
C PRO A 23 36.60 -30.00 2.01
N ARG A 24 35.84 -28.91 1.80
CA ARG A 24 34.65 -28.92 0.94
C ARG A 24 35.05 -29.58 -0.38
N ARG A 25 34.49 -30.77 -0.64
CA ARG A 25 34.54 -31.38 -1.95
C ARG A 25 33.86 -30.40 -2.90
N ALA A 26 34.58 -29.90 -3.89
CA ALA A 26 33.98 -29.15 -4.98
C ALA A 26 32.85 -30.01 -5.55
N SER A 27 31.61 -29.55 -5.37
CA SER A 27 30.46 -30.15 -6.04
C SER A 27 30.74 -30.03 -7.53
N LYS A 28 30.99 -31.18 -8.17
CA LYS A 28 30.88 -31.28 -9.62
C LYS A 28 29.46 -30.87 -9.95
N VAL A 29 29.34 -29.80 -10.73
CA VAL A 29 28.11 -29.48 -11.46
C VAL A 29 27.86 -30.67 -12.38
N SER A 30 26.90 -31.52 -12.03
CA SER A 30 26.18 -32.27 -13.05
C SER A 30 25.24 -31.27 -13.70
N ASP A 31 25.32 -31.17 -15.02
CA ASP A 31 24.32 -30.50 -15.85
C ASP A 31 23.03 -31.32 -15.75
N ASP A 32 22.29 -31.14 -14.65
CA ASP A 32 20.90 -31.52 -14.57
C ASP A 32 20.09 -30.26 -14.88
N GLU A 33 19.33 -30.33 -15.97
CA GLU A 33 18.40 -29.34 -16.46
C GLU A 33 17.42 -28.96 -15.34
N GLU A 34 17.76 -27.88 -14.62
CA GLU A 34 17.00 -27.36 -13.50
C GLU A 34 15.68 -26.81 -14.03
N THR A 35 14.65 -27.64 -13.96
CA THR A 35 13.27 -27.19 -14.06
C THR A 35 13.02 -26.27 -12.87
N GLU A 36 13.09 -24.96 -13.10
CA GLU A 36 12.84 -23.94 -12.08
C GLU A 36 11.55 -24.27 -11.33
N LYS A 37 11.67 -24.57 -10.02
CA LYS A 37 10.50 -24.64 -9.15
C LYS A 37 9.85 -23.25 -9.14
N PRO A 38 8.52 -23.15 -9.31
CA PRO A 38 7.86 -21.85 -9.30
C PRO A 38 8.11 -21.17 -7.95
N MET A 39 8.64 -19.95 -7.98
CA MET A 39 8.82 -19.13 -6.77
C MET A 39 7.48 -18.93 -6.06
N GLY A 40 7.48 -19.01 -4.73
CA GLY A 40 6.31 -18.67 -3.93
C GLY A 40 5.88 -17.20 -4.12
N ILE A 41 4.60 -16.91 -3.91
CA ILE A 41 4.00 -15.57 -4.14
C ILE A 41 4.77 -14.47 -3.39
N ALA A 42 5.10 -14.69 -2.12
CA ALA A 42 5.89 -13.75 -1.32
C ALA A 42 7.27 -13.45 -1.93
N ALA A 43 7.97 -14.48 -2.40
CA ALA A 43 9.28 -14.34 -3.03
C ALA A 43 9.15 -13.60 -4.38
N ARG A 44 8.13 -13.93 -5.19
CA ARG A 44 7.84 -13.23 -6.45
C ARG A 44 7.57 -11.73 -6.21
N ILE A 45 6.70 -11.40 -5.26
CA ILE A 45 6.37 -10.02 -4.89
C ILE A 45 7.64 -9.28 -4.46
N ALA A 46 8.42 -9.87 -3.56
CA ALA A 46 9.65 -9.27 -3.06
C ALA A 46 10.68 -9.03 -4.17
N SER A 47 10.91 -10.01 -5.04
CA SER A 47 11.82 -9.88 -6.18
C SER A 47 11.38 -8.78 -7.15
N LEU A 48 10.07 -8.64 -7.40
CA LEU A 48 9.55 -7.57 -8.24
C LEU A 48 9.80 -6.18 -7.62
N GLN A 49 9.59 -6.03 -6.29
CA GLN A 49 9.92 -4.78 -5.59
C GLN A 49 11.41 -4.42 -5.70
N LEU A 50 12.34 -5.38 -5.49
CA LEU A 50 13.79 -5.12 -5.58
C LEU A 50 14.25 -4.79 -7.01
N ASN A 51 13.67 -5.45 -8.02
CA ASN A 51 14.04 -5.21 -9.42
C ASN A 51 13.72 -3.77 -9.86
N HIS A 52 12.66 -3.16 -9.33
CA HIS A 52 12.36 -1.75 -9.56
C HIS A 52 13.46 -0.83 -8.99
N VAL A 53 13.94 -1.12 -7.78
CA VAL A 53 15.04 -0.38 -7.14
C VAL A 53 16.35 -0.50 -7.94
N ALA A 54 16.67 -1.68 -8.46
CA ALA A 54 17.90 -1.90 -9.23
C ALA A 54 17.89 -1.16 -10.59
N LYS A 55 16.74 -1.05 -11.25
CA LYS A 55 16.59 -0.31 -12.52
C LYS A 55 16.72 1.20 -12.33
N ALA A 56 16.32 1.72 -11.17
CA ALA A 56 16.47 3.12 -10.79
C ALA A 56 17.92 3.58 -10.58
N GLY A 57 18.82 2.64 -10.26
CA GLY A 57 20.17 2.92 -9.79
C GLY A 57 21.27 3.05 -10.85
N LYS A 58 20.96 3.24 -12.14
CA LYS A 58 21.99 3.49 -13.17
C LYS A 58 22.22 4.99 -13.38
N PRO A 59 23.34 5.57 -12.92
CA PRO A 59 23.66 6.97 -13.20
C PRO A 59 24.08 7.11 -14.66
N VAL A 60 23.51 8.10 -15.34
CA VAL A 60 24.05 8.67 -16.57
C VAL A 60 25.36 9.36 -16.20
N THR A 61 26.49 8.86 -16.69
CA THR A 61 27.80 9.49 -16.53
C THR A 61 27.88 10.78 -17.35
N PRO A 62 28.19 11.95 -16.75
CA PRO A 62 28.64 13.11 -17.49
C PRO A 62 30.16 13.03 -17.70
N THR A 63 30.55 13.27 -18.95
CA THR A 63 31.91 13.37 -19.43
C THR A 63 32.60 14.65 -18.93
N LYS A 64 33.94 14.57 -18.81
CA LYS A 64 34.99 15.62 -18.77
C LYS A 64 35.49 16.17 -17.43
N GLN A 65 36.75 15.75 -17.15
CA GLN A 65 37.96 16.54 -16.89
C GLN A 65 37.89 17.73 -15.95
N VAL A 66 38.72 17.71 -14.90
CA VAL A 66 39.83 18.67 -14.63
C VAL A 66 40.71 18.09 -13.49
N GLN A 67 42.04 18.17 -13.66
CA GLN A 67 43.06 17.77 -12.67
C GLN A 67 43.08 18.74 -11.47
N PRO A 68 43.66 18.34 -10.32
CA PRO A 68 44.88 19.06 -9.92
C PRO A 68 45.98 18.22 -9.22
N VAL A 69 47.21 18.43 -9.69
CA VAL A 69 48.44 18.80 -8.97
C VAL A 69 48.71 18.18 -7.58
N THR A 70 49.77 17.37 -7.50
CA THR A 70 50.51 16.94 -6.29
C THR A 70 51.44 18.05 -5.74
N PRO A 71 51.89 17.93 -4.48
CA PRO A 71 53.31 17.61 -4.32
C PRO A 71 53.69 16.68 -3.13
N GLU A 72 54.68 15.83 -3.44
CA GLU A 72 55.91 15.44 -2.71
C GLU A 72 55.96 14.81 -1.29
N GLY A 73 56.73 13.72 -1.23
CA GLY A 73 57.53 13.22 -0.09
C GLY A 73 56.98 11.94 0.57
N SER A 74 57.69 10.83 0.77
CA SER A 74 59.10 10.46 0.62
C SER A 74 59.28 8.94 0.83
N GLN A 75 60.15 8.31 0.03
CA GLN A 75 61.09 7.20 0.30
C GLN A 75 60.62 5.88 0.97
N GLY A 76 61.02 4.77 0.32
CA GLY A 76 61.09 3.41 0.86
C GLY A 76 61.29 2.40 -0.26
N GLU A 77 62.55 2.08 -0.56
CA GLU A 77 63.03 1.06 -1.51
C GLU A 77 62.74 -0.35 -0.97
N ASP A 78 62.44 -1.31 -1.86
CA ASP A 78 62.90 -2.70 -1.78
C ASP A 78 62.66 -3.41 -3.14
N GLU A 79 63.64 -4.21 -3.53
CA GLU A 79 63.90 -4.79 -4.85
C GLU A 79 63.25 -6.17 -5.10
N GLU A 80 63.12 -6.49 -6.40
CA GLU A 80 63.22 -7.81 -7.07
C GLU A 80 61.99 -8.67 -7.47
N ASP A 81 62.13 -9.15 -8.72
CA ASP A 81 61.60 -10.31 -9.44
C ASP A 81 60.25 -10.29 -10.20
N ASP A 82 60.37 -10.14 -11.54
CA ASP A 82 59.43 -10.60 -12.57
C ASP A 82 59.61 -12.11 -12.85
N PRO A 83 58.52 -12.86 -13.16
CA PRO A 83 58.51 -13.44 -14.50
C PRO A 83 57.14 -13.57 -15.20
N VAL A 84 57.16 -13.22 -16.50
CA VAL A 84 56.61 -13.95 -17.67
C VAL A 84 55.10 -14.25 -17.73
N VAL A 85 54.43 -13.50 -18.61
CA VAL A 85 53.05 -13.72 -19.11
C VAL A 85 53.05 -14.62 -20.36
N PRO A 86 52.18 -15.65 -20.48
CA PRO A 86 51.98 -16.40 -21.72
C PRO A 86 50.93 -15.75 -22.66
N PRO A 87 51.03 -15.93 -24.00
CA PRO A 87 50.15 -15.29 -24.98
C PRO A 87 48.78 -15.99 -25.14
N PRO A 88 47.75 -15.28 -25.66
CA PRO A 88 46.40 -15.83 -25.83
C PRO A 88 46.24 -16.70 -27.10
N PRO A 89 45.27 -17.65 -27.12
CA PRO A 89 45.02 -18.55 -28.25
C PRO A 89 44.16 -17.93 -29.38
N PRO A 90 44.19 -18.49 -30.61
CA PRO A 90 43.59 -17.90 -31.81
C PRO A 90 42.07 -18.17 -31.98
N PRO A 91 41.36 -17.38 -32.82
CA PRO A 91 39.91 -17.41 -32.93
C PRO A 91 39.38 -18.62 -33.73
N ARG A 92 38.30 -19.23 -33.25
CA ARG A 92 37.61 -20.34 -33.93
C ARG A 92 36.57 -19.84 -34.96
N ARG A 93 36.55 -20.55 -36.09
CA ARG A 93 35.72 -20.36 -37.28
C ARG A 93 34.22 -20.53 -37.05
N LYS A 94 33.45 -19.75 -37.80
CA LYS A 94 31.99 -19.82 -37.99
C LYS A 94 31.57 -21.13 -38.66
N SER A 95 30.53 -21.78 -38.15
CA SER A 95 29.78 -22.83 -38.84
C SER A 95 28.37 -22.34 -39.18
N ILE A 96 28.03 -22.44 -40.46
CA ILE A 96 26.73 -22.19 -41.08
C ILE A 96 25.99 -23.52 -41.19
N VAL A 97 24.73 -23.63 -40.73
CA VAL A 97 23.63 -24.42 -41.34
C VAL A 97 22.25 -23.96 -40.76
N PRO A 98 21.06 -24.31 -41.30
CA PRO A 98 20.31 -23.50 -42.27
C PRO A 98 18.90 -23.04 -41.80
N LYS A 99 18.30 -22.17 -42.63
CA LYS A 99 16.98 -21.52 -42.50
C LYS A 99 15.80 -22.50 -42.31
N GLY A 100 15.02 -22.28 -41.25
CA GLY A 100 13.64 -22.75 -41.08
C GLY A 100 12.63 -21.65 -41.41
N ARG A 101 11.50 -22.05 -42.00
CA ARG A 101 10.51 -21.26 -42.72
C ARG A 101 9.61 -20.43 -41.78
N SER A 102 9.52 -19.13 -42.02
CA SER A 102 8.59 -18.19 -41.38
C SER A 102 7.30 -18.13 -42.19
N GLU A 103 6.15 -18.44 -41.59
CA GLU A 103 4.84 -18.05 -42.12
C GLU A 103 4.38 -16.76 -41.43
N SER A 104 4.31 -15.69 -42.20
CA SER A 104 3.92 -14.34 -41.79
C SER A 104 2.41 -14.15 -41.93
N ILE A 105 1.73 -13.84 -40.84
CA ILE A 105 0.35 -13.32 -40.83
C ILE A 105 0.44 -11.80 -41.08
N PRO A 106 -0.31 -11.21 -42.03
CA PRO A 106 -0.28 -9.77 -42.29
C PRO A 106 -0.98 -8.97 -41.16
N PRO A 107 -0.49 -7.78 -40.79
CA PRO A 107 -1.11 -6.96 -39.76
C PRO A 107 -2.43 -6.31 -40.25
N PRO A 108 -3.39 -6.04 -39.34
CA PRO A 108 -4.63 -5.34 -39.66
C PRO A 108 -4.40 -3.85 -39.97
N PRO A 109 -5.31 -3.19 -40.72
CA PRO A 109 -5.12 -1.82 -41.19
C PRO A 109 -5.13 -0.79 -40.03
N PRO A 110 -4.45 0.36 -40.21
CA PRO A 110 -4.31 1.36 -39.15
C PRO A 110 -5.66 1.99 -38.78
N ARG A 111 -6.00 1.90 -37.49
CA ARG A 111 -7.16 2.57 -36.88
C ARG A 111 -6.90 4.09 -36.89
N GLN A 112 -7.85 4.85 -37.43
CA GLN A 112 -7.80 6.32 -37.46
C GLN A 112 -7.62 6.86 -36.04
N LYS A 113 -6.62 7.74 -35.85
CA LYS A 113 -6.41 8.47 -34.61
C LYS A 113 -7.62 9.37 -34.37
N SER A 114 -8.44 9.04 -33.37
CA SER A 114 -9.37 10.00 -32.78
C SER A 114 -8.54 11.09 -32.11
N THR A 115 -8.74 12.34 -32.51
CA THR A 115 -8.19 13.53 -31.84
C THR A 115 -8.60 13.54 -30.37
N PRO A 116 -7.69 13.85 -29.42
CA PRO A 116 -8.06 14.03 -28.03
C PRO A 116 -9.05 15.19 -27.90
N VAL A 117 -10.20 14.93 -27.30
CA VAL A 117 -11.08 15.98 -26.78
C VAL A 117 -10.39 16.52 -25.52
N PRO A 118 -10.25 17.85 -25.34
CA PRO A 118 -9.70 18.40 -24.11
C PRO A 118 -10.58 17.96 -22.93
N THR A 119 -10.01 17.24 -21.98
CA THR A 119 -10.66 16.90 -20.71
C THR A 119 -10.82 18.19 -19.89
N ARG A 120 -12.02 18.78 -19.95
CA ARG A 120 -12.44 19.89 -19.09
C ARG A 120 -12.47 19.39 -17.65
N GLN A 121 -11.80 20.10 -16.74
CA GLN A 121 -11.90 19.86 -15.30
C GLN A 121 -13.36 20.07 -14.86
N PRO A 122 -13.92 19.17 -14.03
CA PRO A 122 -15.30 19.29 -13.59
C PRO A 122 -15.48 20.52 -12.71
N THR A 123 -16.62 21.20 -12.86
CA THR A 123 -16.95 22.37 -12.05
C THR A 123 -17.47 21.96 -10.68
N TRP A 124 -17.42 22.87 -9.71
CA TRP A 124 -17.91 22.67 -8.35
C TRP A 124 -19.37 22.19 -8.31
N GLU A 125 -20.23 22.74 -9.17
CA GLU A 125 -21.63 22.33 -9.34
C GLU A 125 -21.78 20.87 -9.81
N GLU A 126 -20.84 20.35 -10.61
CA GLU A 126 -20.84 18.95 -11.11
C GLU A 126 -20.37 17.95 -10.03
N ILE A 127 -19.72 18.46 -8.97
CA ILE A 127 -19.26 17.70 -7.80
C ILE A 127 -20.37 17.67 -6.73
N GLU A 128 -21.06 18.79 -6.51
CA GLU A 128 -22.20 18.89 -5.59
C GLU A 128 -23.44 18.12 -6.09
N ALA A 129 -23.71 18.11 -7.39
CA ALA A 129 -24.90 17.48 -7.99
C ALA A 129 -24.90 15.93 -7.95
N ARG A 130 -23.83 15.29 -7.45
CA ARG A 130 -23.71 13.83 -7.31
C ARG A 130 -24.22 13.30 -5.97
N GLY A 131 -24.70 14.18 -5.09
CA GLY A 131 -25.41 13.78 -3.89
C GLY A 131 -26.81 13.23 -4.24
N HIS A 132 -27.12 12.07 -3.67
CA HIS A 132 -28.40 11.32 -3.69
C HIS A 132 -28.57 10.27 -4.81
N ASP A 133 -28.06 9.04 -4.58
CA ASP A 133 -28.82 7.78 -4.77
C ASP A 133 -28.07 6.54 -4.22
N PHE A 134 -28.14 6.37 -2.90
CA PHE A 134 -27.38 5.40 -2.08
C PHE A 134 -27.79 3.90 -2.23
N VAL A 135 -28.77 3.52 -3.04
CA VAL A 135 -29.40 2.17 -2.93
C VAL A 135 -29.24 1.26 -4.17
N ARG A 136 -28.08 1.23 -4.83
CA ARG A 136 -27.81 0.17 -5.84
C ARG A 136 -26.40 -0.42 -5.88
N ALA A 137 -25.51 -0.06 -4.96
CA ALA A 137 -24.11 -0.51 -4.98
C ALA A 137 -23.82 -1.83 -4.20
N VAL A 138 -24.76 -2.37 -3.42
CA VAL A 138 -24.50 -3.47 -2.46
C VAL A 138 -24.65 -4.90 -3.04
N SER A 139 -24.66 -5.10 -4.37
CA SER A 139 -24.95 -6.44 -4.95
C SER A 139 -23.84 -7.10 -5.77
N ARG A 140 -22.58 -6.68 -5.66
CA ARG A 140 -21.46 -7.43 -6.26
C ARG A 140 -20.66 -8.16 -5.20
N LYS A 141 -21.00 -9.45 -5.01
CA LYS A 141 -20.10 -10.40 -4.34
C LYS A 141 -18.79 -10.48 -5.14
N PRO A 142 -17.60 -10.40 -4.53
CA PRO A 142 -16.35 -10.66 -5.24
C PRO A 142 -16.34 -12.08 -5.83
N PRO A 143 -15.53 -12.34 -6.87
CA PRO A 143 -15.51 -13.65 -7.54
C PRO A 143 -15.15 -14.77 -6.54
N PRO A 144 -15.76 -15.97 -6.69
CA PRO A 144 -15.54 -17.07 -5.76
C PRO A 144 -14.10 -17.59 -5.83
N ILE A 145 -13.59 -18.02 -4.67
CA ILE A 145 -12.28 -18.64 -4.47
C ILE A 145 -12.14 -19.87 -5.41
N PRO A 146 -11.04 -20.04 -6.15
CA PRO A 146 -10.84 -21.25 -6.96
C PRO A 146 -10.76 -22.50 -6.07
N SER A 147 -11.73 -23.41 -6.20
CA SER A 147 -11.74 -24.68 -5.50
C SER A 147 -10.74 -25.67 -6.14
N GLU A 148 -9.79 -26.19 -5.36
CA GLU A 148 -9.02 -27.38 -5.74
C GLU A 148 -9.97 -28.55 -6.03
N GLN A 149 -9.84 -29.14 -7.22
CA GLN A 149 -10.70 -30.22 -7.69
C GLN A 149 -10.42 -31.52 -6.90
N THR A 150 -11.26 -31.82 -5.91
CA THR A 150 -11.33 -33.16 -5.33
C THR A 150 -12.05 -34.10 -6.30
N HIS A 151 -11.33 -35.08 -6.84
CA HIS A 151 -11.86 -36.15 -7.69
C HIS A 151 -12.95 -36.97 -6.98
N VAL A 152 -14.11 -37.13 -7.62
CA VAL A 152 -15.16 -38.09 -7.22
C VAL A 152 -15.18 -39.26 -8.21
N PRO A 153 -15.13 -40.53 -7.78
CA PRO A 153 -15.19 -41.70 -8.65
C PRO A 153 -16.64 -42.08 -9.07
N PRO A 154 -16.83 -42.87 -10.16
CA PRO A 154 -18.12 -42.96 -10.86
C PRO A 154 -19.13 -43.94 -10.22
N ALA A 155 -20.42 -43.70 -10.50
CA ALA A 155 -21.57 -44.43 -9.96
C ALA A 155 -21.85 -45.79 -10.66
N VAL A 156 -22.34 -46.75 -9.88
CA VAL A 156 -22.77 -48.11 -10.27
C VAL A 156 -24.30 -48.15 -10.51
N PRO A 157 -24.85 -48.94 -11.46
CA PRO A 157 -26.26 -48.85 -11.85
C PRO A 157 -27.19 -49.87 -11.17
N GLY A 158 -28.44 -49.44 -10.91
CA GLY A 158 -29.61 -50.34 -10.95
C GLY A 158 -30.73 -50.09 -9.93
N ARG A 159 -31.95 -49.75 -10.39
CA ARG A 159 -33.16 -50.62 -10.46
C ARG A 159 -34.43 -49.77 -10.65
N ARG A 160 -35.31 -50.25 -11.53
CA ARG A 160 -36.65 -49.70 -11.84
C ARG A 160 -37.65 -49.98 -10.71
N LEU A 161 -38.50 -48.99 -10.40
CA LEU A 161 -39.73 -49.14 -9.60
C LEU A 161 -40.99 -49.02 -10.51
N PRO A 162 -42.12 -49.64 -10.14
CA PRO A 162 -43.29 -49.84 -11.00
C PRO A 162 -44.21 -48.59 -11.12
N PRO A 163 -45.16 -48.57 -12.09
CA PRO A 163 -45.91 -47.36 -12.46
C PRO A 163 -47.06 -47.02 -11.48
N LYS A 164 -47.29 -45.72 -11.27
CA LYS A 164 -48.42 -45.15 -10.50
C LYS A 164 -49.75 -45.27 -11.26
N PRO A 165 -50.90 -45.44 -10.57
CA PRO A 165 -52.22 -45.31 -11.17
C PRO A 165 -52.61 -43.84 -11.40
N ALA A 166 -53.39 -43.60 -12.47
CA ALA A 166 -53.82 -42.28 -12.93
C ALA A 166 -54.74 -41.57 -11.92
N ARG A 167 -54.45 -40.29 -11.62
CA ARG A 167 -55.32 -39.39 -10.85
C ARG A 167 -56.01 -38.42 -11.80
N LEU A 168 -57.31 -38.21 -11.55
CA LEU A 168 -58.22 -37.30 -12.25
C LEU A 168 -57.72 -35.83 -12.22
N PRO A 169 -58.12 -34.99 -13.19
CA PRO A 169 -57.62 -33.63 -13.30
C PRO A 169 -58.16 -32.75 -12.16
N THR A 170 -57.25 -32.15 -11.39
CA THR A 170 -57.54 -31.07 -10.43
C THR A 170 -57.74 -29.74 -11.15
N PRO A 171 -58.70 -28.90 -10.72
CA PRO A 171 -58.86 -27.54 -11.23
C PRO A 171 -57.66 -26.66 -10.85
N PRO A 172 -57.39 -25.58 -11.61
CA PRO A 172 -56.22 -24.73 -11.39
C PRO A 172 -56.26 -24.06 -10.00
N PRO A 173 -55.12 -23.90 -9.32
CA PRO A 173 -55.07 -23.27 -8.00
C PRO A 173 -55.37 -21.77 -8.11
N GLU A 174 -56.14 -21.25 -7.15
CA GLU A 174 -56.34 -19.83 -6.91
C GLU A 174 -55.00 -19.17 -6.56
N PRO A 175 -54.75 -17.91 -6.99
CA PRO A 175 -53.50 -17.21 -6.68
C PRO A 175 -53.40 -16.94 -5.16
N GLU A 176 -52.26 -17.29 -4.58
CA GLU A 176 -51.93 -16.96 -3.20
C GLU A 176 -51.80 -15.44 -3.03
N PRO A 177 -52.23 -14.86 -1.90
CA PRO A 177 -52.07 -13.43 -1.65
C PRO A 177 -50.58 -13.08 -1.56
N GLU A 178 -50.17 -12.07 -2.33
CA GLU A 178 -48.82 -11.52 -2.28
C GLU A 178 -48.53 -11.02 -0.85
N PRO A 179 -47.35 -11.29 -0.28
CA PRO A 179 -47.00 -10.74 1.02
C PRO A 179 -46.91 -9.21 0.92
N ASP A 180 -47.53 -8.55 1.90
CA ASP A 180 -47.56 -7.11 2.06
C ASP A 180 -46.15 -6.63 2.43
N TYR A 181 -45.45 -6.01 1.48
CA TYR A 181 -44.07 -5.53 1.62
C TYR A 181 -43.99 -4.08 2.11
N ASP A 182 -44.88 -3.67 3.02
CA ASP A 182 -44.91 -2.31 3.59
C ASP A 182 -44.54 -2.27 5.08
N GLU A 183 -43.54 -3.06 5.49
CA GLU A 183 -42.77 -2.77 6.71
C GLU A 183 -41.30 -2.59 6.31
N ALA A 184 -40.99 -1.35 5.88
CA ALA A 184 -39.64 -0.85 5.87
C ALA A 184 -39.07 -1.05 7.28
N VAL A 185 -38.20 -2.04 7.42
CA VAL A 185 -37.24 -2.05 8.53
C VAL A 185 -36.45 -0.78 8.35
N GLU A 186 -36.70 0.21 9.21
CA GLU A 186 -35.79 1.33 9.39
C GLU A 186 -34.48 0.71 9.88
N GLU A 187 -33.62 0.30 8.94
CA GLU A 187 -32.22 0.06 9.21
C GLU A 187 -31.72 1.40 9.75
N GLU A 188 -31.52 1.47 11.06
CA GLU A 188 -30.86 2.61 11.68
C GLU A 188 -29.47 2.70 11.02
N GLU A 189 -29.36 3.56 10.02
CA GLU A 189 -28.12 3.95 9.35
C GLU A 189 -27.25 4.69 10.36
N SER A 190 -26.68 3.94 11.29
CA SER A 190 -25.53 4.35 12.07
C SER A 190 -24.28 4.09 11.22
N SER A 191 -24.19 4.71 10.04
CA SER A 191 -22.93 4.78 9.28
C SER A 191 -21.99 5.70 10.05
N SER A 192 -21.38 5.15 11.11
CA SER A 192 -20.36 5.86 11.87
C SER A 192 -19.19 6.13 10.93
N CYS A 193 -18.81 7.40 10.80
CA CYS A 193 -17.75 7.76 9.89
C CYS A 193 -16.43 7.11 10.35
N LEU A 194 -15.90 6.18 9.56
CA LEU A 194 -14.69 5.42 9.87
C LEU A 194 -13.47 6.30 10.19
N LYS A 195 -13.39 7.49 9.60
CA LYS A 195 -12.30 8.45 9.84
C LYS A 195 -12.44 9.22 11.16
N CYS A 196 -13.66 9.30 11.69
CA CYS A 196 -13.99 9.97 12.94
C CYS A 196 -14.23 8.99 14.09
N HIS A 197 -14.38 7.70 13.80
CA HIS A 197 -14.52 6.66 14.81
C HIS A 197 -13.29 6.63 15.73
N ASP A 198 -13.55 6.63 17.03
CA ASP A 198 -12.50 6.56 18.04
C ASP A 198 -12.08 5.11 18.26
N PHE A 199 -10.98 4.73 17.64
CA PHE A 199 -10.39 3.39 17.79
C PHE A 199 -9.47 3.25 19.01
N SER A 200 -9.33 4.26 19.87
CA SER A 200 -8.38 4.22 20.99
C SER A 200 -8.56 3.01 21.90
N PHE A 201 -9.79 2.67 22.27
CA PHE A 201 -10.08 1.49 23.08
C PHE A 201 -9.72 0.17 22.38
N VAL A 202 -9.98 0.08 21.07
CA VAL A 202 -9.66 -1.09 20.26
C VAL A 202 -8.14 -1.25 20.12
N ASP A 203 -7.45 -0.14 19.88
CA ASP A 203 -6.00 -0.09 19.74
C ASP A 203 -5.30 -0.46 21.05
N ASP A 204 -5.76 0.11 22.17
CA ASP A 204 -5.24 -0.17 23.52
C ASP A 204 -5.47 -1.62 23.93
N HIS A 205 -6.61 -2.22 23.56
CA HIS A 205 -6.88 -3.64 23.76
C HIS A 205 -5.90 -4.50 22.95
N ALA A 206 -5.78 -4.26 21.64
CA ALA A 206 -4.90 -5.04 20.76
C ALA A 206 -3.43 -5.00 21.22
N ALA A 207 -2.98 -3.90 21.82
CA ALA A 207 -1.64 -3.74 22.36
C ALA A 207 -1.34 -4.64 23.58
N GLN A 208 -2.36 -5.21 24.25
CA GLN A 208 -2.21 -6.03 25.46
C GLN A 208 -1.86 -7.49 25.19
N PHE A 209 -1.79 -7.91 23.93
CA PHE A 209 -1.55 -9.29 23.53
C PHE A 209 -0.17 -9.45 22.87
N PRO A 210 0.94 -9.47 23.63
CA PRO A 210 2.25 -9.74 23.06
C PRO A 210 2.28 -11.13 22.43
N ARG A 211 2.89 -11.27 21.25
CA ARG A 211 2.94 -12.54 20.51
C ARG A 211 3.53 -13.69 21.33
N GLU A 212 4.42 -13.40 22.27
CA GLU A 212 5.09 -14.39 23.11
C GLU A 212 4.12 -15.12 24.06
N THR A 213 2.96 -14.53 24.35
CA THR A 213 1.93 -15.15 25.19
C THR A 213 0.85 -15.87 24.38
N VAL A 214 0.91 -15.81 23.05
CA VAL A 214 -0.10 -16.42 22.17
C VAL A 214 0.06 -17.93 22.16
N VAL A 215 -1.01 -18.63 22.54
CA VAL A 215 -1.05 -20.10 22.59
C VAL A 215 -1.41 -20.69 21.23
N SER A 216 -2.40 -20.11 20.54
CA SER A 216 -2.85 -20.53 19.22
C SER A 216 -3.47 -19.35 18.45
N LEU A 217 -3.54 -19.48 17.13
CA LEU A 217 -4.21 -18.48 16.27
C LEU A 217 -5.71 -18.37 16.56
N ASP A 218 -6.38 -19.47 16.93
CA ASP A 218 -7.80 -19.46 17.31
C ASP A 218 -8.03 -18.65 18.59
N GLN A 219 -7.19 -18.87 19.61
CA GLN A 219 -7.30 -18.14 20.88
C GLN A 219 -6.97 -16.66 20.68
N LEU A 220 -5.93 -16.35 19.88
CA LEU A 220 -5.59 -14.97 19.56
C LEU A 220 -6.72 -14.26 18.83
N ALA A 221 -7.31 -14.90 17.80
CA ALA A 221 -8.43 -14.33 17.08
C ALA A 221 -9.59 -14.03 18.04
N TYR A 222 -9.98 -15.01 18.88
CA TYR A 222 -11.01 -14.82 19.88
C TYR A 222 -10.70 -13.69 20.86
N ASP A 223 -9.50 -13.67 21.46
CA ASP A 223 -9.11 -12.68 22.48
C ASP A 223 -9.07 -11.26 21.91
N LEU A 224 -8.63 -11.09 20.66
CA LEU A 224 -8.62 -9.80 19.98
C LEU A 224 -10.03 -9.30 19.69
N THR A 225 -10.94 -10.20 19.30
CA THR A 225 -12.23 -9.81 18.71
C THR A 225 -13.43 -9.93 19.64
N CYS A 226 -13.35 -10.72 20.72
CA CYS A 226 -14.50 -11.01 21.58
C CYS A 226 -15.12 -9.81 22.30
N PRO A 227 -14.40 -8.72 22.66
CA PRO A 227 -15.03 -7.57 23.31
C PRO A 227 -15.88 -6.71 22.36
N TRP A 228 -15.72 -6.86 21.05
CA TRP A 228 -16.32 -5.99 20.05
C TRP A 228 -17.52 -6.65 19.39
N GLU A 229 -18.55 -5.88 19.10
CA GLU A 229 -19.71 -6.35 18.34
C GLU A 229 -19.52 -6.10 16.84
N SER A 230 -19.10 -4.89 16.48
CA SER A 230 -18.83 -4.42 15.11
C SER A 230 -17.73 -5.22 14.42
N GLU A 231 -17.96 -5.56 13.14
CA GLU A 231 -16.95 -6.19 12.28
C GLU A 231 -15.77 -5.24 12.03
N THR A 232 -16.05 -3.94 11.93
CA THR A 232 -15.02 -2.89 11.80
C THR A 232 -14.06 -2.90 12.98
N GLU A 233 -14.57 -2.91 14.21
CA GLU A 233 -13.73 -2.91 15.41
C GLU A 233 -12.92 -4.21 15.55
N LYS A 234 -13.51 -5.36 15.20
CA LYS A 234 -12.78 -6.63 15.16
C LYS A 234 -11.64 -6.60 14.13
N CYS A 235 -11.90 -6.09 12.92
CA CYS A 235 -10.87 -5.90 11.90
C CYS A 235 -9.78 -4.94 12.39
N ARG A 236 -10.17 -3.86 13.09
CA ARG A 236 -9.22 -2.90 13.67
C ARG A 236 -8.32 -3.55 14.71
N ALA A 237 -8.87 -4.36 15.61
CA ALA A 237 -8.09 -5.06 16.62
C ALA A 237 -6.99 -5.93 15.99
N ILE A 238 -7.32 -6.67 14.92
CA ILE A 238 -6.35 -7.49 14.17
C ILE A 238 -5.29 -6.60 13.49
N PHE A 239 -5.73 -5.53 12.81
CA PHE A 239 -4.83 -4.56 12.17
C PHE A 239 -3.81 -3.96 13.15
N THR A 240 -4.28 -3.52 14.32
CA THR A 240 -3.43 -2.90 15.35
C THR A 240 -2.53 -3.93 16.02
N TRP A 241 -3.03 -5.14 16.28
CA TRP A 241 -2.21 -6.22 16.82
C TRP A 241 -1.01 -6.57 15.91
N LEU A 242 -1.23 -6.62 14.60
CA LEU A 242 -0.17 -6.86 13.62
C LEU A 242 0.92 -5.79 13.68
N HIS A 243 0.55 -4.51 13.81
CA HIS A 243 1.53 -3.44 14.02
C HIS A 243 2.38 -3.70 15.27
N HIS A 244 1.76 -4.10 16.39
CA HIS A 244 2.52 -4.31 17.63
C HIS A 244 3.45 -5.51 17.58
N ASN A 245 3.05 -6.59 16.88
CA ASN A 245 3.66 -7.90 17.05
C ASN A 245 4.45 -8.42 15.85
N ILE A 246 4.24 -7.86 14.67
CA ILE A 246 4.96 -8.25 13.45
C ILE A 246 5.86 -7.11 13.02
N ALA A 247 7.11 -7.45 12.65
CA ALA A 247 8.07 -6.54 12.05
C ALA A 247 8.29 -6.92 10.58
N TYR A 248 8.57 -5.93 9.74
CA TYR A 248 8.89 -6.21 8.35
C TYR A 248 10.24 -6.93 8.25
N ASP A 249 10.30 -8.07 7.56
CA ASP A 249 11.53 -8.83 7.34
C ASP A 249 12.42 -8.17 6.28
N ALA A 250 12.97 -7.00 6.63
CA ALA A 250 13.79 -6.19 5.75
C ALA A 250 15.09 -6.92 5.35
N GLU A 251 15.66 -7.74 6.22
CA GLU A 251 16.88 -8.48 5.93
C GLU A 251 16.66 -9.49 4.82
N SER A 252 15.65 -10.38 4.95
CA SER A 252 15.32 -11.34 3.89
C SER A 252 14.85 -10.64 2.62
N PHE A 253 14.11 -9.54 2.76
CA PHE A 253 13.65 -8.72 1.65
C PHE A 253 14.83 -8.16 0.85
N PHE A 254 15.73 -7.39 1.46
CA PHE A 254 16.87 -6.79 0.76
C PHE A 254 17.92 -7.81 0.34
N GLY A 255 18.03 -8.93 1.05
CA GLY A 255 18.89 -10.06 0.68
C GLY A 255 18.34 -10.91 -0.47
N GLY A 256 17.12 -10.64 -0.95
CA GLY A 256 16.49 -11.43 -2.00
C GLY A 256 16.18 -12.88 -1.59
N ASN A 257 16.05 -13.14 -0.29
CA ASN A 257 15.89 -14.47 0.30
C ASN A 257 14.56 -14.60 1.07
N VAL A 258 13.51 -13.95 0.59
CA VAL A 258 12.18 -13.99 1.21
C VAL A 258 11.64 -15.42 1.16
N GLN A 259 11.45 -15.99 2.34
CA GLN A 259 10.85 -17.30 2.50
C GLN A 259 9.33 -17.21 2.43
N PRO A 260 8.63 -18.28 2.02
CA PRO A 260 7.19 -18.36 2.17
C PRO A 260 6.76 -18.14 3.64
N CYS A 261 5.84 -17.20 3.86
CA CYS A 261 5.26 -16.90 5.17
C CYS A 261 3.90 -17.59 5.29
N THR A 262 3.72 -18.46 6.30
CA THR A 262 2.40 -18.96 6.72
C THR A 262 1.96 -18.18 7.95
N PRO A 263 0.66 -18.14 8.28
CA PRO A 263 0.18 -17.51 9.52
C PRO A 263 0.96 -17.98 10.76
N GLU A 264 1.22 -19.28 10.88
CA GLU A 264 1.96 -19.86 12.00
C GLU A 264 3.44 -19.46 11.99
N SER A 265 4.07 -19.39 10.81
CA SER A 265 5.47 -18.98 10.73
C SER A 265 5.62 -17.50 11.06
N THR A 266 4.74 -16.64 10.55
CA THR A 266 4.72 -15.20 10.84
C THR A 266 4.44 -14.92 12.32
N LEU A 267 3.46 -15.60 12.94
CA LEU A 267 3.21 -15.49 14.38
C LEU A 267 4.44 -15.90 15.20
N ARG A 268 5.03 -17.06 14.86
CA ARG A 268 6.16 -17.63 15.61
C ARG A 268 7.42 -16.76 15.53
N THR A 269 7.74 -16.24 14.35
CA THR A 269 8.95 -15.42 14.15
C THR A 269 8.74 -13.97 14.53
N GLY A 270 7.50 -13.46 14.45
CA GLY A 270 7.22 -12.03 14.50
C GLY A 270 7.73 -11.29 13.26
N LEU A 271 8.01 -12.00 12.16
CA LEU A 271 8.60 -11.45 10.94
C LEU A 271 7.75 -11.80 9.73
N GLY A 272 7.55 -10.83 8.83
CA GLY A 272 6.88 -11.05 7.56
C GLY A 272 7.16 -9.93 6.55
N VAL A 273 6.97 -10.23 5.27
CA VAL A 273 6.79 -9.21 4.22
C VAL A 273 5.30 -8.95 4.01
N CYS A 274 4.93 -8.09 3.06
CA CYS A 274 3.53 -7.76 2.75
C CYS A 274 2.61 -8.98 2.63
N ASP A 275 3.05 -10.06 1.96
CA ASP A 275 2.31 -11.31 1.86
C ASP A 275 2.05 -11.99 3.23
N GLY A 276 3.02 -11.93 4.16
CA GLY A 276 2.89 -12.47 5.50
C GLY A 276 1.90 -11.69 6.36
N TYR A 277 1.94 -10.35 6.29
CA TYR A 277 0.94 -9.49 6.93
C TYR A 277 -0.47 -9.76 6.41
N ALA A 278 -0.62 -9.78 5.08
CA ALA A 278 -1.93 -9.96 4.46
C ALA A 278 -2.52 -11.35 4.71
N THR A 279 -1.67 -12.38 4.71
CA THR A 279 -2.10 -13.76 4.98
C THR A 279 -2.47 -13.96 6.45
N LEU A 280 -1.69 -13.42 7.39
CA LEU A 280 -2.00 -13.53 8.82
C LEU A 280 -3.26 -12.72 9.21
N PHE A 281 -3.45 -11.53 8.63
CA PHE A 281 -4.69 -10.76 8.80
C PHE A 281 -5.92 -11.58 8.38
N ALA A 282 -5.89 -12.15 7.17
CA ALA A 282 -7.02 -12.91 6.64
C ALA A 282 -7.30 -14.20 7.45
N ASP A 283 -6.26 -14.87 7.94
CA ASP A 283 -6.40 -16.07 8.79
C ASP A 283 -7.03 -15.73 10.14
N LEU A 284 -6.55 -14.70 10.83
CA LEU A 284 -7.15 -14.24 12.10
C LEU A 284 -8.59 -13.77 11.91
N ALA A 285 -8.86 -13.03 10.83
CA ALA A 285 -10.21 -12.57 10.50
C ALA A 285 -11.15 -13.77 10.25
N THR A 286 -10.70 -14.77 9.49
CA THR A 286 -11.48 -15.99 9.23
C THR A 286 -11.80 -16.74 10.52
N ARG A 287 -10.83 -16.87 11.44
CA ARG A 287 -11.02 -17.52 12.75
C ARG A 287 -11.96 -16.75 13.66
N ALA A 288 -11.99 -15.42 13.54
CA ALA A 288 -12.95 -14.54 14.22
C ALA A 288 -14.34 -14.52 13.58
N GLY A 289 -14.57 -15.30 12.51
CA GLY A 289 -15.84 -15.34 11.79
C GLY A 289 -16.08 -14.14 10.86
N LEU A 290 -15.04 -13.37 10.55
CA LEU A 290 -15.11 -12.22 9.65
C LEU A 290 -14.84 -12.65 8.20
N GLN A 291 -15.41 -11.90 7.26
CA GLN A 291 -15.14 -12.09 5.84
C GLN A 291 -13.97 -11.19 5.41
N ALA A 292 -12.79 -11.77 5.27
CA ALA A 292 -11.62 -11.07 4.73
C ALA A 292 -10.80 -11.97 3.80
N MET A 293 -10.21 -11.37 2.76
CA MET A 293 -9.33 -12.06 1.83
C MET A 293 -8.04 -11.27 1.59
N LYS A 294 -6.98 -12.00 1.22
CA LYS A 294 -5.76 -11.40 0.69
C LYS A 294 -6.01 -10.97 -0.76
N VAL A 295 -5.56 -9.76 -1.09
CA VAL A 295 -5.52 -9.20 -2.44
C VAL A 295 -4.05 -8.99 -2.82
N THR A 296 -3.69 -9.39 -4.03
CA THR A 296 -2.38 -9.12 -4.63
C THR A 296 -2.50 -8.07 -5.73
N GLY A 297 -1.47 -7.27 -5.91
CA GLY A 297 -1.46 -6.25 -6.96
C GLY A 297 -0.19 -5.42 -6.99
N HIS A 298 -0.26 -4.25 -7.61
CA HIS A 298 0.81 -3.28 -7.65
C HIS A 298 0.59 -2.18 -6.59
N GLY A 299 1.65 -1.83 -5.86
CA GLY A 299 1.72 -0.73 -4.92
C GLY A 299 2.73 0.34 -5.36
N LYS A 300 2.36 1.63 -5.28
CA LYS A 300 3.28 2.79 -5.40
C LYS A 300 4.09 2.99 -4.09
N GLY A 301 4.77 1.93 -3.65
CA GLY A 301 5.50 1.85 -2.38
C GLY A 301 7.00 2.11 -2.50
N PHE A 302 7.79 1.49 -1.61
CA PHE A 302 9.25 1.60 -1.63
C PHE A 302 9.84 1.24 -3.00
N GLY A 303 10.71 2.10 -3.53
CA GLY A 303 11.36 1.90 -4.83
C GLY A 303 10.48 2.24 -6.04
N TYR A 304 9.24 2.68 -5.85
CA TYR A 304 8.42 3.21 -6.94
C TYR A 304 9.02 4.50 -7.49
N ILE A 305 9.03 4.60 -8.82
CA ILE A 305 9.44 5.79 -9.56
C ILE A 305 8.34 6.07 -10.57
N ALA A 306 7.82 7.30 -10.56
CA ALA A 306 6.81 7.74 -11.50
C ALA A 306 7.32 7.61 -12.94
N THR A 307 6.42 7.22 -13.84
CA THR A 307 6.73 7.13 -15.27
C THR A 307 7.04 8.53 -15.80
N GLU A 308 8.14 8.68 -16.55
CA GLU A 308 8.46 9.95 -17.20
C GLU A 308 7.35 10.36 -18.17
N ALA A 309 7.01 11.65 -18.20
CA ALA A 309 5.99 12.18 -19.09
C ALA A 309 6.35 11.90 -20.56
N GLY A 310 5.44 11.24 -21.28
CA GLY A 310 5.66 10.81 -22.67
C GLY A 310 6.50 9.54 -22.85
N GLY A 311 6.91 8.90 -21.75
CA GLY A 311 7.55 7.59 -21.76
C GLY A 311 6.59 6.46 -22.15
N PRO A 312 7.11 5.25 -22.48
CA PRO A 312 6.26 4.10 -22.77
C PRO A 312 5.48 3.66 -21.52
N LEU A 313 4.23 3.24 -21.72
CA LEU A 313 3.38 2.68 -20.66
C LEU A 313 4.09 1.46 -20.02
N PRO A 314 4.35 1.47 -18.70
CA PRO A 314 4.94 0.31 -18.03
C PRO A 314 4.01 -0.90 -18.11
N GLN A 315 4.58 -2.10 -18.26
CA GLN A 315 3.81 -3.34 -18.14
C GLN A 315 3.41 -3.59 -16.69
N TYR A 316 2.20 -4.08 -16.49
CA TYR A 316 1.69 -4.48 -15.18
C TYR A 316 2.59 -5.53 -14.51
N GLN A 317 2.98 -5.27 -13.26
CA GLN A 317 3.74 -6.18 -12.42
C GLN A 317 3.24 -6.06 -10.97
N GLY A 318 2.59 -7.10 -10.45
CA GLY A 318 2.13 -7.12 -9.06
C GLY A 318 3.31 -7.26 -8.09
N ASN A 319 3.52 -6.25 -7.25
CA ASN A 319 4.64 -6.12 -6.34
C ASN A 319 4.19 -5.93 -4.88
N HIS A 320 2.93 -6.16 -4.53
CA HIS A 320 2.43 -5.94 -3.18
C HIS A 320 1.22 -6.82 -2.85
N ALA A 321 0.93 -6.97 -1.56
CA ALA A 321 -0.22 -7.71 -1.04
C ALA A 321 -0.83 -6.99 0.16
N TRP A 322 -2.15 -6.98 0.23
CA TRP A 322 -2.98 -6.33 1.25
C TRP A 322 -4.28 -7.12 1.46
N ASN A 323 -5.27 -6.57 2.16
CA ASN A 323 -6.54 -7.22 2.45
C ASN A 323 -7.75 -6.45 1.90
N CYS A 324 -8.79 -7.21 1.57
CA CYS A 324 -10.15 -6.74 1.41
C CYS A 324 -10.99 -7.41 2.51
N ALA A 325 -11.79 -6.65 3.25
CA ALA A 325 -12.60 -7.15 4.35
C ALA A 325 -14.01 -6.53 4.33
N LEU A 326 -15.02 -7.32 4.68
CA LEU A 326 -16.36 -6.82 4.93
C LEU A 326 -16.40 -6.23 6.34
N MET A 327 -16.80 -4.96 6.43
CA MET A 327 -16.85 -4.19 7.65
C MET A 327 -18.22 -3.54 7.77
N ASP A 328 -19.08 -4.09 8.62
CA ASP A 328 -20.41 -3.58 8.94
C ASP A 328 -21.25 -3.29 7.69
N GLY A 329 -21.21 -4.24 6.73
CA GLY A 329 -21.95 -4.17 5.47
C GLY A 329 -21.15 -3.68 4.25
N ASP A 330 -19.99 -3.04 4.44
CA ASP A 330 -19.18 -2.48 3.36
C ASP A 330 -17.88 -3.27 3.11
N TRP A 331 -17.57 -3.56 1.85
CA TRP A 331 -16.25 -4.06 1.47
C TRP A 331 -15.21 -2.93 1.48
N ARG A 332 -14.13 -3.11 2.24
CA ARG A 332 -13.07 -2.12 2.46
C ARG A 332 -11.69 -2.71 2.24
N LEU A 333 -10.77 -1.89 1.73
CA LEU A 333 -9.36 -2.25 1.59
C LEU A 333 -8.56 -1.84 2.83
N VAL A 334 -7.68 -2.74 3.28
CA VAL A 334 -6.82 -2.54 4.46
C VAL A 334 -5.40 -2.98 4.14
N ASP A 335 -4.41 -2.18 4.54
CA ASP A 335 -3.00 -2.56 4.45
C ASP A 335 -2.33 -2.53 5.83
N SER A 336 -2.31 -3.69 6.49
CA SER A 336 -1.63 -3.87 7.77
C SER A 336 -0.11 -3.81 7.67
N CYS A 337 0.47 -4.05 6.49
CA CYS A 337 1.92 -3.99 6.28
C CYS A 337 2.41 -2.53 6.26
N TRP A 338 1.80 -1.68 5.43
CA TRP A 338 2.12 -0.25 5.40
C TRP A 338 1.55 0.50 6.61
N GLY A 339 0.51 -0.04 7.25
CA GLY A 339 0.03 0.37 8.57
C GLY A 339 1.04 0.17 9.69
N ALA A 340 1.93 -0.82 9.57
CA ALA A 340 2.87 -1.17 10.63
C ALA A 340 4.18 -0.33 10.59
N GLY A 341 4.58 0.19 9.43
CA GLY A 341 5.79 1.00 9.29
C GLY A 341 6.30 1.07 7.85
N SER A 342 7.58 1.40 7.69
CA SER A 342 8.22 1.55 6.37
C SER A 342 9.62 0.95 6.33
N VAL A 343 10.15 0.78 5.11
CA VAL A 343 11.54 0.39 4.88
C VAL A 343 12.29 1.54 4.19
N ASN A 344 13.51 1.81 4.64
CA ASN A 344 14.33 2.94 4.15
C ASN A 344 15.65 2.45 3.52
N GLY A 345 15.55 1.42 2.67
CA GLY A 345 16.70 0.77 2.03
C GLY A 345 17.46 -0.18 2.94
N ALA A 346 18.36 -0.97 2.34
CA ALA A 346 19.07 -2.06 3.02
C ALA A 346 19.87 -1.62 4.26
N ALA A 347 20.44 -0.41 4.24
CA ALA A 347 21.25 0.12 5.34
C ALA A 347 20.41 0.61 6.54
N SER A 348 19.19 1.09 6.29
CA SER A 348 18.33 1.65 7.35
C SER A 348 17.34 0.62 7.90
N GLY A 349 17.11 -0.49 7.18
CA GLY A 349 16.22 -1.56 7.60
C GLY A 349 14.75 -1.15 7.70
N TYR A 350 14.02 -1.83 8.58
CA TYR A 350 12.62 -1.57 8.90
C TYR A 350 12.49 -0.52 10.00
N VAL A 351 11.68 0.50 9.76
CA VAL A 351 11.30 1.53 10.73
C VAL A 351 9.85 1.31 11.11
N LYS A 352 9.64 0.85 12.34
CA LYS A 352 8.30 0.68 12.92
C LYS A 352 7.62 2.04 13.11
N GLY A 353 6.37 2.15 12.70
CA GLY A 353 5.58 3.37 12.86
C GLY A 353 4.12 3.10 12.55
N PHE A 354 3.25 3.30 13.53
CA PHE A 354 1.82 3.04 13.35
C PHE A 354 1.20 4.12 12.48
N ASN A 355 0.63 3.72 11.34
CA ASN A 355 -0.15 4.59 10.49
C ASN A 355 -1.58 4.07 10.37
N PRO A 356 -2.50 4.55 11.21
CA PRO A 356 -3.88 4.07 11.24
C PRO A 356 -4.68 4.43 9.97
N SER A 357 -4.18 5.36 9.14
CA SER A 357 -4.85 5.78 7.91
C SER A 357 -4.98 4.63 6.91
N TRP A 358 -4.07 3.65 6.92
CA TRP A 358 -4.14 2.45 6.09
C TRP A 358 -5.30 1.50 6.44
N PHE A 359 -6.00 1.77 7.54
CA PHE A 359 -7.26 1.15 7.90
C PHE A 359 -8.47 2.02 7.53
N THR A 360 -8.35 3.34 7.68
CA THR A 360 -9.49 4.28 7.54
C THR A 360 -9.62 4.94 6.16
N TYR A 361 -8.71 4.69 5.23
CA TYR A 361 -8.81 5.23 3.87
C TYR A 361 -10.08 4.72 3.18
N THR A 362 -10.70 5.58 2.38
CA THR A 362 -11.74 5.12 1.45
C THR A 362 -11.10 4.26 0.35
N ASN A 363 -11.90 3.43 -0.32
CA ASN A 363 -11.40 2.60 -1.43
C ASN A 363 -10.75 3.47 -2.52
N ALA A 364 -11.33 4.65 -2.81
CA ALA A 364 -10.77 5.62 -3.74
C ALA A 364 -9.46 6.28 -3.28
N GLU A 365 -9.25 6.49 -1.98
CA GLU A 365 -7.97 6.97 -1.43
C GLU A 365 -6.91 5.87 -1.46
N PHE A 366 -7.30 4.65 -1.11
CA PHE A 366 -6.44 3.47 -1.10
C PHE A 366 -5.96 3.13 -2.52
N GLY A 367 -6.86 3.22 -3.50
CA GLY A 367 -6.63 2.93 -4.92
C GLY A 367 -5.59 3.83 -5.61
N LYS A 368 -5.34 5.04 -5.09
CA LYS A 368 -4.26 5.92 -5.60
C LYS A 368 -2.88 5.29 -5.49
N LYS A 369 -2.71 4.41 -4.50
CA LYS A 369 -1.45 3.71 -4.26
C LYS A 369 -1.52 2.21 -4.48
N HIS A 370 -2.71 1.61 -4.58
CA HIS A 370 -2.90 0.17 -4.73
C HIS A 370 -3.75 -0.17 -5.95
N TYR A 371 -3.17 -0.86 -6.91
CA TYR A 371 -3.87 -1.38 -8.08
C TYR A 371 -3.94 -2.90 -7.99
N PRO A 372 -5.12 -3.49 -7.76
CA PRO A 372 -5.25 -4.94 -7.62
C PRO A 372 -5.03 -5.67 -8.95
N GLU A 373 -4.54 -6.89 -8.87
CA GLU A 373 -4.39 -7.78 -10.03
C GLU A 373 -5.74 -8.12 -10.66
N ASP A 374 -6.75 -8.32 -9.82
CA ASP A 374 -8.15 -8.38 -10.22
C ASP A 374 -8.81 -7.00 -9.99
N PRO A 375 -9.18 -6.27 -11.06
CA PRO A 375 -9.81 -4.94 -10.96
C PRO A 375 -11.10 -4.91 -10.13
N GLY A 376 -11.75 -6.05 -9.89
CA GLY A 376 -12.92 -6.13 -9.02
C GLY A 376 -12.65 -5.68 -7.58
N TYR A 377 -11.40 -5.79 -7.12
CA TYR A 377 -10.98 -5.34 -5.78
C TYR A 377 -10.60 -3.85 -5.72
N GLN A 378 -10.86 -3.06 -6.76
CA GLN A 378 -10.75 -1.61 -6.64
C GLN A 378 -11.89 -1.04 -5.78
N LEU A 379 -13.04 -1.73 -5.78
CA LEU A 379 -14.22 -1.38 -4.97
C LEU A 379 -14.65 0.09 -5.14
N LEU A 380 -14.52 0.62 -6.36
CA LEU A 380 -14.94 1.96 -6.74
C LEU A 380 -16.30 1.89 -7.39
N SER A 381 -17.25 2.65 -6.86
CA SER A 381 -18.56 2.82 -7.48
C SER A 381 -18.47 3.68 -8.74
N ASP A 382 -19.48 3.61 -9.61
CA ASP A 382 -19.57 4.49 -10.78
C ASP A 382 -19.63 5.98 -10.36
N GLU A 383 -20.22 6.29 -9.20
CA GLU A 383 -20.27 7.64 -8.62
C GLU A 383 -18.88 8.16 -8.22
N GLU A 384 -18.02 7.27 -7.73
CA GLU A 384 -16.61 7.54 -7.40
C GLU A 384 -15.72 7.62 -8.65
N GLY A 385 -16.28 7.47 -9.84
CA GLY A 385 -15.57 7.49 -11.14
C GLY A 385 -15.34 6.10 -11.74
N GLY A 386 -15.80 5.03 -11.08
CA GLY A 386 -15.66 3.65 -11.51
C GLY A 386 -14.24 3.11 -11.42
N PRO A 387 -14.02 1.85 -11.85
CA PRO A 387 -12.70 1.24 -11.86
C PRO A 387 -11.71 2.02 -12.74
N VAL A 388 -10.55 2.32 -12.18
CA VAL A 388 -9.43 3.00 -12.84
C VAL A 388 -8.66 1.98 -13.69
N SER A 389 -8.25 2.37 -14.90
CA SER A 389 -7.42 1.52 -15.75
C SER A 389 -5.97 1.46 -15.26
N TRP A 390 -5.22 0.43 -15.66
CA TRP A 390 -3.78 0.37 -15.34
C TRP A 390 -3.02 1.60 -15.87
N GLU A 391 -3.37 2.08 -17.06
CA GLU A 391 -2.76 3.25 -17.67
C GLU A 391 -3.01 4.51 -16.84
N ASP A 392 -4.27 4.77 -16.47
CA ASP A 392 -4.62 5.93 -15.65
C ASP A 392 -3.96 5.87 -14.27
N TYR A 393 -3.92 4.69 -13.64
CA TYR A 393 -3.27 4.50 -12.35
C TYR A 393 -1.76 4.72 -12.41
N ILE A 394 -1.06 4.13 -13.37
CA ILE A 394 0.41 4.15 -13.41
C ILE A 394 0.98 5.46 -13.94
N LEU A 395 0.19 6.18 -14.75
CA LEU A 395 0.52 7.50 -15.29
C LEU A 395 -0.06 8.66 -14.47
N GLU A 396 -0.84 8.39 -13.42
CA GLU A 396 -1.34 9.42 -12.50
C GLU A 396 -0.18 10.27 -11.99
N GLU A 397 -0.29 11.58 -12.18
CA GLU A 397 0.73 12.54 -11.77
C GLU A 397 0.92 12.53 -10.25
N GLU A 398 2.17 12.69 -9.81
CA GLU A 398 2.45 12.83 -8.38
C GLU A 398 1.72 14.04 -7.80
N GLY A 399 1.16 13.89 -6.61
CA GLY A 399 0.58 15.00 -5.87
C GLY A 399 1.61 15.86 -5.14
N PRO A 400 1.18 16.97 -4.50
CA PRO A 400 2.07 17.78 -3.68
C PRO A 400 2.75 16.97 -2.58
N LEU A 401 3.93 17.43 -2.15
CA LEU A 401 4.60 16.86 -1.00
C LEU A 401 3.81 17.21 0.27
N ILE A 402 3.20 16.22 0.89
CA ILE A 402 2.42 16.39 2.13
C ILE A 402 3.30 16.14 3.35
N PHE A 403 3.26 17.07 4.32
CA PHE A 403 3.99 16.95 5.58
C PHE A 403 3.12 16.32 6.68
N ASN A 404 3.75 15.84 7.75
CA ASN A 404 3.05 15.13 8.83
C ASN A 404 1.93 15.97 9.47
N ASP A 405 2.16 17.28 9.64
CA ASP A 405 1.19 18.21 10.22
C ASP A 405 -0.12 18.27 9.42
N PHE A 406 -0.10 17.97 8.11
CA PHE A 406 -1.32 17.89 7.31
C PHE A 406 -2.29 16.84 7.87
N HIS A 407 -1.77 15.68 8.22
CA HIS A 407 -2.54 14.58 8.81
C HIS A 407 -2.89 14.87 10.28
N THR A 408 -1.96 15.45 11.04
CA THR A 408 -2.22 15.88 12.44
C THR A 408 -3.37 16.88 12.51
N ASN A 409 -3.44 17.82 11.56
CA ASN A 409 -4.52 18.81 11.47
C ASN A 409 -5.79 18.29 10.75
N LYS A 410 -5.83 16.98 10.46
CA LYS A 410 -6.99 16.26 9.91
C LYS A 410 -7.47 16.85 8.58
N PHE A 411 -6.55 17.07 7.64
CA PHE A 411 -6.89 17.46 6.26
C PHE A 411 -6.95 16.25 5.31
N SER A 412 -7.74 16.38 4.25
CA SER A 412 -7.87 15.36 3.21
C SER A 412 -6.86 15.56 2.08
N ALA A 413 -5.97 14.59 1.87
CA ALA A 413 -5.06 14.58 0.74
C ALA A 413 -5.80 14.34 -0.60
N ARG A 414 -7.04 13.85 -0.56
CA ARG A 414 -7.88 13.65 -1.75
C ARG A 414 -8.34 14.97 -2.35
N TYR A 415 -8.62 15.96 -1.52
CA TYR A 415 -9.29 17.21 -1.91
C TYR A 415 -8.35 18.42 -1.92
N ILE A 416 -7.05 18.23 -1.67
CA ILE A 416 -6.08 19.32 -1.81
C ILE A 416 -5.97 19.72 -3.29
N GLN A 417 -6.01 21.03 -3.55
CA GLN A 417 -5.77 21.59 -4.88
C GLN A 417 -4.67 22.64 -4.86
N PRO A 418 -3.80 22.68 -5.89
CA PRO A 418 -3.71 21.75 -7.02
C PRO A 418 -3.36 20.31 -6.59
N SER A 419 -3.97 19.32 -7.23
CA SER A 419 -3.78 17.91 -6.88
C SER A 419 -2.47 17.32 -7.40
N THR A 420 -1.75 18.05 -8.27
CA THR A 420 -0.49 17.65 -8.89
C THR A 420 0.68 18.36 -8.21
N LYS A 421 1.87 17.78 -8.28
CA LYS A 421 3.10 18.28 -7.63
C LYS A 421 3.62 19.56 -8.25
N TYR A 422 3.45 19.69 -9.57
CA TYR A 422 4.00 20.78 -10.36
C TYR A 422 2.91 21.79 -10.71
N ILE A 423 3.21 23.05 -10.48
CA ILE A 423 2.34 24.17 -10.84
C ILE A 423 3.02 24.97 -11.94
N GLN A 424 2.33 25.18 -13.06
CA GLN A 424 2.85 26.01 -14.13
C GLN A 424 2.92 27.49 -13.69
N GLY A 425 4.10 28.09 -13.81
CA GLY A 425 4.28 29.52 -13.55
C GLY A 425 3.61 30.41 -14.62
N GLY A 426 3.28 31.64 -14.24
CA GLY A 426 2.65 32.65 -15.09
C GLY A 426 1.13 32.51 -15.23
N THR A 427 0.47 31.79 -14.33
CA THR A 427 -0.98 31.54 -14.37
C THR A 427 -1.67 31.85 -13.04
N TRP A 428 -2.98 32.04 -13.09
CA TRP A 428 -3.83 32.05 -11.90
C TRP A 428 -4.12 30.63 -11.47
N VAL A 429 -4.01 30.37 -10.17
CA VAL A 429 -4.21 29.06 -9.57
C VAL A 429 -5.12 29.20 -8.35
N SER A 430 -6.13 28.34 -8.30
CA SER A 430 -7.05 28.22 -7.18
C SER A 430 -6.58 27.11 -6.24
N PHE A 431 -6.21 27.49 -5.02
CA PHE A 431 -5.82 26.57 -3.97
C PHE A 431 -7.03 26.21 -3.13
N HIS A 432 -7.19 24.92 -2.79
CA HIS A 432 -8.27 24.44 -1.95
C HIS A 432 -7.76 23.47 -0.89
N LEU A 433 -8.29 23.59 0.32
CA LEU A 433 -7.97 22.76 1.47
C LEU A 433 -9.27 22.38 2.18
N LEU A 434 -9.51 21.08 2.33
CA LEU A 434 -10.68 20.54 3.03
C LEU A 434 -10.25 19.63 4.18
N LYS A 435 -11.09 19.60 5.22
CA LYS A 435 -10.95 18.63 6.30
C LYS A 435 -11.09 17.19 5.78
N LEU A 436 -10.55 16.27 6.56
CA LEU A 436 -10.53 14.84 6.26
C LEU A 436 -11.95 14.24 6.17
N CYS A 437 -12.89 14.85 6.87
CA CYS A 437 -14.30 14.48 6.94
C CYS A 437 -15.16 15.72 7.25
N GLU A 438 -16.41 15.73 6.79
CA GLU A 438 -17.41 16.78 7.03
C GLU A 438 -17.77 16.96 8.52
N HIS A 439 -17.61 15.91 9.34
CA HIS A 439 -17.86 15.97 10.77
C HIS A 439 -16.84 16.83 11.54
N LEU A 440 -15.71 17.21 10.90
CA LEU A 440 -14.67 18.01 11.54
C LEU A 440 -14.99 19.49 11.45
N SER A 441 -14.93 20.18 12.59
CA SER A 441 -15.21 21.61 12.67
C SER A 441 -14.33 22.44 11.75
N THR A 442 -14.97 23.35 11.02
CA THR A 442 -14.35 24.40 10.19
C THR A 442 -14.37 25.76 10.88
N ALA A 443 -14.93 25.85 12.10
CA ALA A 443 -14.99 27.11 12.85
C ALA A 443 -13.58 27.60 13.21
N ASP A 444 -13.38 28.92 13.20
CA ASP A 444 -12.10 29.55 13.55
C ASP A 444 -11.58 29.06 14.90
N ALA A 445 -12.46 28.92 15.91
CA ALA A 445 -12.13 28.45 17.27
C ALA A 445 -11.36 27.12 17.31
N ASP A 446 -11.62 26.23 16.35
CA ASP A 446 -11.05 24.89 16.29
C ASP A 446 -9.87 24.79 15.32
N ASN A 447 -9.55 25.86 14.61
CA ASN A 447 -8.62 25.86 13.48
C ASN A 447 -7.55 26.96 13.61
N TYR A 448 -6.60 26.90 12.67
CA TYR A 448 -5.55 27.90 12.52
C TYR A 448 -5.79 28.70 11.24
N VAL A 449 -5.11 29.85 11.11
CA VAL A 449 -5.05 30.55 9.83
C VAL A 449 -4.13 29.79 8.88
N HIS A 450 -4.66 29.41 7.72
CA HIS A 450 -3.92 28.74 6.64
C HIS A 450 -3.42 29.77 5.63
N LEU A 451 -2.20 29.59 5.14
CA LEU A 451 -1.49 30.54 4.29
C LEU A 451 -0.86 29.82 3.11
N ILE A 452 -1.07 30.35 1.90
CA ILE A 452 -0.20 30.03 0.77
C ILE A 452 1.02 30.95 0.83
N CYS A 453 2.20 30.35 0.85
CA CYS A 453 3.49 31.04 0.82
C CYS A 453 4.16 30.81 -0.53
N MET A 454 4.44 31.91 -1.20
CA MET A 454 5.09 31.95 -2.50
C MET A 454 6.62 31.81 -2.38
N PRO A 455 7.33 31.54 -3.50
CA PRO A 455 8.80 31.48 -3.50
C PRO A 455 9.49 32.78 -3.05
N ASP A 456 8.83 33.93 -3.17
CA ASP A 456 9.32 35.25 -2.73
C ASP A 456 8.98 35.57 -1.26
N GLU A 457 8.54 34.56 -0.51
CA GLU A 457 8.06 34.63 0.87
C GLU A 457 6.78 35.46 1.09
N SER A 458 6.12 35.92 0.01
CA SER A 458 4.81 36.54 0.14
C SER A 458 3.77 35.52 0.62
N ARG A 459 2.85 35.95 1.49
CA ARG A 459 1.89 35.09 2.18
C ARG A 459 0.47 35.59 1.96
N THR A 460 -0.36 34.71 1.43
CA THR A 460 -1.78 34.97 1.20
C THR A 460 -2.61 34.07 2.10
N PRO A 461 -3.43 34.62 3.01
CA PRO A 461 -4.32 33.80 3.82
C PRO A 461 -5.42 33.19 2.97
N MET A 462 -5.72 31.92 3.24
CA MET A 462 -6.88 31.26 2.65
C MET A 462 -8.14 31.65 3.40
N VAL A 463 -9.24 31.78 2.68
CA VAL A 463 -10.55 32.18 3.21
C VAL A 463 -11.44 30.96 3.27
N LEU A 464 -12.11 30.74 4.40
CA LEU A 464 -13.12 29.69 4.51
C LEU A 464 -14.32 30.06 3.63
N ASN A 465 -14.71 29.16 2.74
CA ASN A 465 -15.98 29.22 2.04
C ASN A 465 -17.02 28.42 2.85
N PRO A 466 -18.06 29.08 3.42
CA PRO A 466 -19.08 28.40 4.21
C PRO A 466 -19.92 27.39 3.42
N GLU A 467 -20.08 27.58 2.12
CA GLU A 467 -20.88 26.70 1.26
C GLU A 467 -20.14 25.39 0.99
N SER A 468 -18.84 25.45 0.70
CA SER A 468 -18.03 24.27 0.42
C SER A 468 -17.38 23.63 1.64
N GLY A 469 -17.45 24.28 2.81
CA GLY A 469 -16.80 23.82 4.04
C GLY A 469 -15.26 23.78 3.97
N GLY A 470 -14.66 24.41 2.96
CA GLY A 470 -13.21 24.37 2.70
C GLY A 470 -12.58 25.76 2.65
N TRP A 471 -11.26 25.83 2.84
CA TRP A 471 -10.50 27.06 2.64
C TRP A 471 -10.05 27.16 1.19
N SER A 472 -10.11 28.37 0.62
CA SER A 472 -9.58 28.64 -0.71
C SER A 472 -8.76 29.93 -0.81
N ALA A 473 -7.90 29.99 -1.82
CA ALA A 473 -7.21 31.21 -2.22
C ALA A 473 -6.92 31.18 -3.73
N ASP A 474 -7.27 32.24 -4.44
CA ASP A 474 -6.91 32.43 -5.84
C ASP A 474 -5.66 33.31 -5.92
N ILE A 475 -4.57 32.77 -6.47
CA ILE A 475 -3.27 33.43 -6.46
C ILE A 475 -2.68 33.36 -7.86
N PHE A 476 -2.19 34.51 -8.35
CA PHE A 476 -1.34 34.54 -9.53
C PHE A 476 0.04 34.02 -9.16
N VAL A 477 0.43 32.88 -9.75
CA VAL A 477 1.76 32.30 -9.58
C VAL A 477 2.67 32.89 -10.66
N PRO A 478 3.68 33.70 -10.31
CA PRO A 478 4.58 34.30 -11.29
C PRO A 478 5.35 33.24 -12.07
N ALA A 479 5.79 33.59 -13.29
CA ALA A 479 6.71 32.75 -14.04
C ALA A 479 8.07 32.69 -13.31
N GLY A 480 8.61 31.48 -13.15
CA GLY A 480 9.85 31.25 -12.42
C GLY A 480 9.91 29.84 -11.85
N GLY A 481 11.00 29.51 -11.18
CA GLY A 481 11.14 28.27 -10.43
C GLY A 481 11.11 28.53 -8.92
N GLY A 482 10.79 27.50 -8.14
CA GLY A 482 10.85 27.55 -6.70
C GLY A 482 9.76 26.72 -6.04
N ASP A 483 9.69 26.81 -4.72
CA ASP A 483 8.72 26.07 -3.92
C ASP A 483 7.58 26.99 -3.50
N LEU A 484 6.35 26.50 -3.70
CA LEU A 484 5.13 27.10 -3.17
C LEU A 484 4.61 26.20 -2.07
N SER A 485 4.37 26.76 -0.88
CA SER A 485 4.04 25.96 0.31
C SER A 485 2.74 26.41 0.96
N LEU A 486 1.96 25.46 1.45
CA LEU A 486 0.83 25.70 2.34
C LEU A 486 1.32 25.60 3.80
N PHE A 487 1.19 26.67 4.55
CA PHE A 487 1.51 26.75 5.97
C PHE A 487 0.25 27.03 6.80
N TYR A 488 0.37 26.84 8.10
CA TYR A 488 -0.56 27.38 9.09
C TYR A 488 0.19 28.14 10.18
N VAL A 489 -0.45 29.14 10.76
CA VAL A 489 0.14 29.95 11.84
C VAL A 489 0.02 29.18 13.15
N THR A 490 1.13 28.78 13.76
CA THR A 490 1.13 28.03 15.03
C THR A 490 1.14 28.96 16.24
N LYS A 491 1.82 30.11 16.14
CA LYS A 491 1.91 31.11 17.20
C LYS A 491 1.89 32.54 16.68
N ILE A 492 1.33 33.45 17.48
CA ILE A 492 1.38 34.90 17.27
C ILE A 492 1.84 35.57 18.57
N GLY A 493 3.05 36.12 18.58
CA GLY A 493 3.74 36.48 19.81
C GLY A 493 4.16 35.21 20.57
N GLU A 494 3.81 35.12 21.84
CA GLU A 494 4.06 33.93 22.67
C GLU A 494 2.86 32.97 22.70
N ASP A 495 1.70 33.43 22.23
CA ASP A 495 0.43 32.72 22.33
C ASP A 495 0.24 31.70 21.19
N ASN A 496 -0.45 30.60 21.50
CA ASN A 496 -0.94 29.66 20.49
C ASN A 496 -1.96 30.38 19.58
N ALA A 497 -1.79 30.26 18.27
CA ALA A 497 -2.63 30.94 17.28
C ALA A 497 -3.90 30.16 16.88
N LYS A 498 -4.19 29.02 17.51
CA LYS A 498 -5.46 28.30 17.34
C LYS A 498 -6.62 29.18 17.79
N GLY A 499 -7.70 29.25 17.02
CA GLY A 499 -8.82 30.14 17.31
C GLY A 499 -8.70 31.53 16.71
N VAL A 500 -7.54 31.90 16.15
CA VAL A 500 -7.32 33.21 15.56
C VAL A 500 -7.89 33.22 14.14
N GLY A 501 -8.78 34.17 13.85
CA GLY A 501 -9.30 34.39 12.50
C GLY A 501 -8.36 35.25 11.62
N VAL A 502 -8.61 35.23 10.30
CA VAL A 502 -7.79 35.95 9.30
C VAL A 502 -7.66 37.45 9.58
N LYS A 503 -8.70 38.08 10.12
CA LYS A 503 -8.70 39.53 10.47
C LYS A 503 -7.68 39.85 11.57
N ASP A 504 -7.61 39.00 12.58
CA ASP A 504 -6.72 39.20 13.73
C ASP A 504 -5.28 38.85 13.38
N TYR A 505 -5.08 37.81 12.58
CA TYR A 505 -3.79 37.53 11.93
C TYR A 505 -3.29 38.76 11.16
N THR A 506 -4.11 39.30 10.25
CA THR A 506 -3.75 40.47 9.42
C THR A 506 -3.37 41.68 10.28
N ARG A 507 -4.05 41.91 11.42
CA ARG A 507 -3.73 42.99 12.36
C ARG A 507 -2.38 42.78 13.09
N ALA A 508 -1.96 41.53 13.26
CA ALA A 508 -0.70 41.16 13.92
C ALA A 508 0.52 41.15 12.98
N VAL A 509 0.32 41.00 11.67
CA VAL A 509 1.41 41.01 10.67
C VAL A 509 2.24 42.30 10.79
N GLY A 510 3.56 42.16 10.87
CA GLY A 510 4.50 43.27 11.04
C GLY A 510 4.57 43.87 12.46
N ARG A 511 3.76 43.37 13.40
CA ARG A 511 3.71 43.89 14.80
C ARG A 511 4.09 42.86 15.85
N LYS A 512 3.82 41.57 15.58
CA LYS A 512 4.16 40.45 16.47
C LYS A 512 4.99 39.42 15.71
N GLY A 513 5.93 38.77 16.40
CA GLY A 513 6.62 37.59 15.87
C GLY A 513 5.63 36.45 15.61
N MET A 514 5.92 35.58 14.64
CA MET A 514 5.03 34.48 14.26
C MET A 514 5.84 33.20 14.02
N ALA A 515 5.22 32.06 14.31
CA ALA A 515 5.73 30.74 13.97
C ALA A 515 4.73 30.00 13.07
N PHE A 516 5.24 29.06 12.26
CA PHE A 516 4.48 28.38 11.22
C PHE A 516 4.75 26.88 11.24
N GLY A 517 3.75 26.09 10.90
CA GLY A 517 3.89 24.66 10.60
C GLY A 517 3.55 24.40 9.14
N GLY A 518 4.28 23.48 8.49
CA GLY A 518 4.10 23.16 7.07
C GLY A 518 3.04 22.08 6.87
N LEU A 519 2.11 22.29 5.94
CA LEU A 519 1.07 21.31 5.58
C LEU A 519 1.43 20.59 4.28
N CYS A 520 1.69 21.31 3.20
CA CYS A 520 2.17 20.69 1.95
C CYS A 520 2.98 21.66 1.10
N ARG A 521 3.61 21.14 0.05
CA ARG A 521 4.46 21.89 -0.87
C ARG A 521 4.31 21.43 -2.32
N TRP A 522 4.24 22.40 -3.22
CA TRP A 522 4.31 22.27 -4.67
C TRP A 522 5.63 22.83 -5.18
N THR A 523 5.99 22.44 -6.41
CA THR A 523 7.10 23.01 -7.16
C THR A 523 6.57 23.79 -8.35
N VAL A 524 6.99 25.04 -8.49
CA VAL A 524 6.64 25.87 -9.65
C VAL A 524 7.60 25.57 -10.79
N VAL A 525 7.06 25.35 -11.99
CA VAL A 525 7.80 25.00 -13.22
C VAL A 525 7.53 25.95 -14.37
#